data_AF-A0AAU3M1Z4-F1
#
_entry.id   AF-A0AAU3M1Z4-F1
#
_cell.length_a   1.000
_cell.length_b   1.000
_cell.length_c   1.000
_cell.angle_alpha   90.00
_cell.angle_beta   90.00
_cell.angle_gamma   90.00
#
_symmetry.space_group_name_H-M   'P 1'
#
loop_
_entity.id
_entity.type
_entity.pdbx_description
1 polymer ?
#
loop_
_entity_poly.entity_id
_entity_poly.type
_entity_poly.pdbx_seq_one_letter_code
_entity_poly.pdbx_strand_id
1 'polypeptide(L)'
;MVATVSRHPLPTGNAEAGLAVLQESADGWIDSLEADSTGLGDAFDTSPLLTKGHCLLDPQEAIFLTWGACVNAMQIACAMFASTTTTEDHVQCRIAAQGPHHLGQRPSVPSGTSRRSVSGTA
;
A
#
# COMPACT_ATOMS: atom_id res chain seq x y z
N MET A 1 20.10 -0.32 -20.10
CA MET A 1 19.98 -1.69 -20.63
C MET A 1 18.50 -1.94 -20.92
N VAL A 2 18.16 -2.58 -22.04
CA VAL A 2 16.76 -2.94 -22.38
C VAL A 2 16.71 -4.44 -22.63
N ALA A 3 15.75 -5.12 -22.01
CA ALA A 3 15.52 -6.55 -22.14
C ALA A 3 14.04 -6.83 -22.42
N THR A 4 13.75 -7.82 -23.26
CA THR A 4 12.40 -8.30 -23.53
C THR A 4 12.12 -9.53 -22.68
N VAL A 5 11.08 -9.49 -21.85
CA VAL A 5 10.68 -10.59 -20.97
C VAL A 5 9.37 -11.18 -21.48
N SER A 6 9.37 -12.47 -21.83
CA SER A 6 8.17 -13.18 -22.28
C SER A 6 7.22 -13.47 -21.12
N ARG A 7 5.90 -13.31 -21.34
CA ARG A 7 4.89 -13.75 -20.36
C ARG A 7 4.88 -15.28 -20.31
N HIS A 8 5.16 -15.87 -19.15
CA HIS A 8 4.88 -17.28 -18.89
C HIS A 8 3.46 -17.41 -18.32
N PRO A 9 2.66 -18.41 -18.75
CA PRO A 9 1.38 -18.68 -18.13
C PRO A 9 1.63 -19.13 -16.69
N LEU A 10 1.20 -18.30 -15.75
CA LEU A 10 1.29 -18.60 -14.33
C LEU A 10 -0.06 -19.16 -13.87
N PRO A 11 -0.09 -20.36 -13.27
CA PRO A 11 -1.32 -20.89 -12.71
C PRO A 11 -1.72 -20.05 -11.49
N THR A 12 -2.74 -19.20 -11.65
CA THR A 12 -3.25 -18.30 -10.60
C THR A 12 -4.48 -18.85 -9.88
N GLY A 13 -4.84 -20.12 -10.08
CA GLY A 13 -6.12 -20.69 -9.63
C GLY A 13 -6.41 -20.60 -8.12
N ASN A 14 -5.38 -20.44 -7.27
CA ASN A 14 -5.51 -20.21 -5.83
C ASN A 14 -4.84 -18.90 -5.36
N ALA A 15 -4.36 -18.07 -6.29
CA ALA A 15 -3.51 -16.93 -5.98
C ALA A 15 -4.26 -15.84 -5.19
N GLU A 16 -5.55 -15.62 -5.46
CA GLU A 16 -6.37 -14.66 -4.71
C GLU A 16 -6.50 -15.04 -3.23
N ALA A 17 -6.77 -16.33 -2.95
CA ALA A 17 -6.87 -16.82 -1.57
C ALA A 17 -5.52 -16.76 -0.85
N GLY A 18 -4.43 -17.13 -1.52
CA GLY A 18 -3.08 -16.98 -0.97
C GLY A 18 -2.71 -15.52 -0.70
N LEU A 19 -3.12 -14.60 -1.58
CA LEU A 19 -2.87 -13.17 -1.42
C LEU A 19 -3.63 -12.57 -0.23
N ALA A 20 -4.87 -13.00 0.00
CA ALA A 20 -5.64 -12.56 1.16
C ALA A 20 -4.96 -12.93 2.49
N VAL A 21 -4.45 -14.17 2.60
CA VAL A 21 -3.70 -14.62 3.79
C VAL A 21 -2.40 -13.83 3.96
N LEU A 22 -1.69 -13.55 2.87
CA LEU A 22 -0.48 -12.72 2.90
C LEU A 22 -0.77 -11.28 3.31
N GLN A 23 -1.89 -10.72 2.87
CA GLN A 23 -2.34 -9.38 3.25
C GLN A 23 -2.61 -9.32 4.76
N GLU A 24 -3.41 -10.26 5.27
CA GLU A 24 -3.71 -10.36 6.71
C GLU A 24 -2.43 -10.51 7.54
N SER A 25 -1.48 -11.33 7.08
CA SER A 25 -0.21 -11.52 7.78
C SER A 25 0.64 -10.24 7.76
N ALA A 26 0.74 -9.56 6.62
CA ALA A 26 1.51 -8.31 6.51
C ALA A 26 0.91 -7.21 7.38
N ASP A 27 -0.41 -7.06 7.40
CA ASP A 27 -1.11 -6.07 8.23
C ASP A 27 -0.89 -6.39 9.73
N GLY A 28 -0.99 -7.65 10.13
CA GLY A 28 -0.72 -8.08 11.50
C GLY A 28 0.72 -7.78 11.95
N TRP A 29 1.71 -7.99 11.07
CA TRP A 29 3.09 -7.62 11.37
C TRP A 29 3.28 -6.11 11.49
N ILE A 30 2.72 -5.34 10.56
CA ILE A 30 2.80 -3.88 10.54
C ILE A 30 2.16 -3.29 11.81
N ASP A 31 0.96 -3.73 12.17
CA ASP A 31 0.27 -3.25 13.38
C ASP A 31 1.05 -3.59 14.65
N SER A 32 1.70 -4.77 14.68
CA SER A 32 2.55 -5.16 15.81
C SER A 32 3.79 -4.27 15.97
N LEU A 33 4.31 -3.67 14.89
CA LEU A 33 5.50 -2.82 14.95
C LEU A 33 5.28 -1.52 15.75
N GLU A 34 4.03 -1.07 15.92
CA GLU A 34 3.73 0.05 16.80
C GLU A 34 3.97 -0.28 18.28
N ALA A 35 3.75 -1.55 18.66
CA ALA A 35 3.89 -2.02 20.04
C ALA A 35 5.29 -2.58 20.32
N ASP A 36 5.88 -3.30 19.36
CA ASP A 36 7.18 -3.95 19.51
C ASP A 36 7.90 -4.18 18.17
N SER A 37 9.21 -3.96 18.16
CA SER A 37 10.04 -4.03 16.94
C SER A 37 10.52 -5.44 16.58
N THR A 38 10.29 -6.46 17.42
CA THR A 38 10.77 -7.83 17.19
C THR A 38 10.26 -8.42 15.87
N GLY A 39 9.06 -8.03 15.43
CA GLY A 39 8.46 -8.49 14.18
C GLY A 39 9.03 -7.84 12.90
N LEU A 40 10.06 -6.98 12.98
CA LEU A 40 10.55 -6.23 11.83
C LEU A 40 11.11 -7.12 10.72
N GLY A 41 11.77 -8.23 11.09
CA GLY A 41 12.26 -9.22 10.12
C GLY A 41 11.13 -9.91 9.38
N ASP A 42 10.11 -10.38 10.10
CA ASP A 42 8.94 -11.03 9.49
C ASP A 42 8.14 -10.07 8.60
N ALA A 43 8.01 -8.80 9.02
CA ALA A 43 7.42 -7.74 8.21
C ALA A 43 8.21 -7.50 6.91
N PHE A 44 9.55 -7.52 6.99
CA PHE A 44 10.45 -7.35 5.86
C PHE A 44 10.40 -8.52 4.88
N ASP A 45 10.24 -9.75 5.37
CA ASP A 45 10.13 -10.93 4.51
C ASP A 45 8.75 -11.04 3.83
N THR A 46 7.69 -10.67 4.56
CA THR A 46 6.29 -10.83 4.10
C THR A 46 5.86 -9.74 3.11
N SER A 47 6.23 -8.48 3.34
CA SER A 47 5.74 -7.34 2.55
C SER A 47 6.16 -7.34 1.07
N PRO A 48 7.41 -7.74 0.71
CA PRO A 48 7.81 -7.92 -0.69
C PRO A 48 7.07 -9.09 -1.36
N LEU A 49 6.71 -10.13 -0.61
CA LEU A 49 5.94 -11.26 -1.16
C LEU A 49 4.50 -10.83 -1.49
N LEU A 50 3.88 -10.06 -0.61
CA LEU A 50 2.56 -9.44 -0.84
C LEU A 50 2.58 -8.54 -2.09
N THR A 51 3.61 -7.69 -2.23
CA THR A 51 3.80 -6.84 -3.41
C THR A 51 3.88 -7.66 -4.70
N LYS A 52 4.70 -8.72 -4.70
CA LYS A 52 4.83 -9.63 -5.86
C LYS A 52 3.49 -10.29 -6.20
N GLY A 53 2.73 -10.70 -5.18
CA GLY A 53 1.40 -11.29 -5.36
C GLY A 53 0.39 -10.33 -6.01
N HIS A 54 0.36 -9.07 -5.58
CA HIS A 54 -0.46 -8.04 -6.23
C HIS A 54 -0.02 -7.80 -7.68
N CYS A 55 1.28 -7.72 -7.97
CA CYS A 55 1.77 -7.59 -9.36
C CYS A 55 1.38 -8.77 -10.28
N LEU A 56 1.20 -9.97 -9.71
CA LEU A 56 0.76 -11.15 -10.47
C LEU A 56 -0.73 -11.11 -10.83
N LEU A 57 -1.57 -10.55 -9.95
CA LEU A 57 -3.02 -10.48 -10.12
C LEU A 57 -3.51 -9.17 -10.75
N ASP A 58 -2.73 -8.10 -10.61
CA ASP A 58 -2.97 -6.78 -11.21
C ASP A 58 -1.79 -6.33 -12.08
N PRO A 59 -1.62 -6.93 -13.28
CA PRO A 59 -0.55 -6.57 -14.21
C PRO A 59 -0.76 -5.21 -14.90
N GLN A 60 -1.83 -4.48 -14.58
CA GLN A 60 -2.08 -3.12 -15.09
C GLN A 60 -1.77 -2.04 -14.04
N GLU A 61 -1.32 -2.42 -12.83
CA GLU A 61 -1.10 -1.51 -11.70
C GLU A 61 -2.30 -0.58 -11.44
N ALA A 62 -3.51 -1.03 -11.79
CA ALA A 62 -4.70 -0.20 -11.75
C ALA A 62 -5.29 -0.12 -10.33
N ILE A 63 -4.87 -1.01 -9.43
CA ILE A 63 -5.41 -1.14 -8.09
C ILE A 63 -4.52 -0.37 -7.10
N PHE A 64 -5.13 0.57 -6.39
CA PHE A 64 -4.50 1.36 -5.32
C PHE A 64 -3.82 0.48 -4.24
N LEU A 65 -4.35 -0.72 -4.01
CA LEU A 65 -3.79 -1.73 -3.10
C LEU A 65 -2.39 -2.21 -3.54
N THR A 66 -2.14 -2.36 -4.85
CA THR A 66 -0.82 -2.72 -5.40
C THR A 66 0.22 -1.66 -5.04
N TRP A 67 -0.13 -0.37 -5.16
CA TRP A 67 0.76 0.73 -4.81
C TRP A 67 1.00 0.85 -3.29
N GLY A 68 -0.06 0.68 -2.49
CA GLY A 68 0.05 0.67 -1.02
C GLY A 68 1.00 -0.42 -0.53
N ALA A 69 0.86 -1.65 -1.04
CA ALA A 69 1.75 -2.77 -0.71
C ALA A 69 3.22 -2.46 -1.07
N CYS A 70 3.46 -1.91 -2.26
CA CYS A 70 4.80 -1.48 -2.68
C CYS A 70 5.41 -0.45 -1.71
N VAL A 71 4.65 0.58 -1.33
CA VAL A 71 5.11 1.65 -0.43
C VAL A 71 5.42 1.10 0.96
N ASN A 72 4.56 0.24 1.49
CA ASN A 72 4.79 -0.40 2.79
C ASN A 72 6.07 -1.26 2.77
N ALA A 73 6.25 -2.08 1.72
CA ALA A 73 7.46 -2.89 1.57
C ALA A 73 8.73 -2.01 1.51
N MET A 74 8.70 -0.89 0.78
CA MET A 74 9.82 0.05 0.73
C MET A 74 10.10 0.72 2.08
N GLN A 75 9.06 1.14 2.80
CA GLN A 75 9.22 1.75 4.12
C GLN A 75 9.83 0.78 5.14
N ILE A 76 9.37 -0.47 5.14
CA ILE A 76 9.92 -1.53 6.01
C ILE A 76 11.38 -1.83 5.64
N ALA A 77 11.70 -1.91 4.34
CA ALA A 77 13.08 -2.09 3.90
C ALA A 77 14.00 -0.94 4.34
N CYS A 78 13.53 0.30 4.26
CA CYS A 78 14.26 1.46 4.77
C CYS A 78 14.44 1.40 6.29
N ALA A 79 13.41 0.99 7.04
CA ALA A 79 13.50 0.84 8.49
C ALA A 79 14.52 -0.23 8.89
N MET A 80 14.53 -1.38 8.19
CA MET A 80 15.50 -2.45 8.39
C MET A 80 16.92 -2.02 8.06
N PHE A 81 17.10 -1.26 6.97
CA PHE A 81 18.41 -0.70 6.64
C PHE A 81 18.88 0.30 7.70
N ALA A 82 18.00 1.18 8.17
CA ALA A 82 18.36 2.18 9.18
C ALA A 82 18.68 1.52 10.53
N SER A 83 17.93 0.50 10.95
CA SER A 83 18.19 -0.20 12.22
C SER A 83 19.50 -1.00 12.22
N THR A 84 19.94 -1.50 11.06
CA THR A 84 21.21 -2.24 10.93
C THR A 84 22.43 -1.35 10.74
N THR A 85 22.23 -0.08 10.40
CA THR A 85 23.32 0.87 10.13
C THR A 85 23.49 1.95 11.19
N THR A 86 22.54 2.07 12.12
CA THR A 86 22.62 3.05 13.21
C THR A 86 23.63 2.64 14.28
N THR A 87 24.25 3.64 14.91
CA THR A 87 25.03 3.48 16.15
C THR A 87 24.23 3.87 17.39
N GLU A 88 23.04 4.43 17.21
CA GLU A 88 22.09 4.79 18.27
C GLU A 88 21.25 3.59 18.68
N ASP A 89 20.74 3.59 19.91
CA ASP A 89 19.93 2.50 20.47
C ASP A 89 18.58 2.32 19.75
N HIS A 90 18.06 3.37 19.11
CA HIS A 90 16.79 3.33 18.38
C HIS A 90 16.81 4.23 17.14
N VAL A 91 15.95 3.92 16.15
CA VAL A 91 15.70 4.75 14.97
C VAL A 91 14.21 5.00 14.85
N GLN A 92 13.83 6.26 14.63
CA GLN A 92 12.44 6.62 14.35
C GLN A 92 12.15 6.42 12.86
N CYS A 93 11.26 5.50 12.54
CA CYS A 93 10.83 5.20 11.18
C CYS A 93 9.33 5.37 11.05
N ARG A 94 8.85 5.76 9.87
CA ARG A 94 7.43 5.82 9.55
C ARG A 94 7.10 4.67 8.61
N ILE A 95 6.31 3.72 9.11
CA ILE A 95 5.81 2.56 8.38
C ILE A 95 4.30 2.68 8.31
N ALA A 96 3.71 2.35 7.16
CA ALA A 96 2.27 2.30 6.93
C ALA A 96 1.54 3.52 7.52
N ALA A 97 1.65 4.66 6.82
CA ALA A 97 0.81 5.79 7.17
C ALA A 97 -0.66 5.38 6.98
N GLN A 98 -1.41 5.16 8.06
CA GLN A 98 -2.87 5.14 7.99
C GLN A 98 -3.33 6.49 7.43
N GLY A 99 -3.50 6.55 6.11
CA GLY A 99 -4.33 7.58 5.50
C GLY A 99 -5.75 7.35 6.02
N PRO A 100 -6.52 8.40 6.34
CA PRO A 100 -7.88 8.23 6.82
C PRO A 100 -8.64 7.31 5.84
N HIS A 101 -9.29 6.28 6.37
CA HIS A 101 -10.05 5.20 5.73
C HIS A 101 -11.20 5.65 4.77
N HIS A 102 -11.14 6.82 4.14
CA HIS A 102 -12.23 7.43 3.37
C HIS A 102 -11.91 7.88 1.94
N LEU A 103 -10.70 7.70 1.42
CA LEU A 103 -10.39 8.13 0.04
C LEU A 103 -10.73 7.07 -1.01
N GLY A 104 -11.99 6.64 -1.00
CA GLY A 104 -12.64 5.89 -2.09
C GLY A 104 -13.71 6.70 -2.84
N GLN A 105 -13.93 7.98 -2.49
CA GLN A 105 -14.90 8.82 -3.20
C GLN A 105 -14.19 9.90 -4.02
N ARG A 106 -14.32 9.78 -5.35
CA ARG A 106 -13.97 10.82 -6.31
C ARG A 106 -14.65 12.14 -5.89
N PRO A 107 -13.97 13.30 -5.87
CA PRO A 107 -14.65 14.57 -5.65
C PRO A 107 -15.70 14.76 -6.75
N SER A 108 -16.98 14.87 -6.36
CA SER A 108 -18.03 15.30 -7.26
C SER A 108 -17.78 16.75 -7.64
N VAL A 109 -17.55 16.98 -8.93
CA VAL A 109 -17.44 18.31 -9.52
C VAL A 109 -18.74 19.07 -9.19
N PRO A 110 -18.70 20.26 -8.57
CA PRO A 110 -19.92 21.02 -8.35
C PRO A 110 -20.47 21.48 -9.70
N SER A 111 -21.61 20.91 -10.08
CA SER A 111 -22.43 21.39 -11.20
C SER A 111 -22.89 22.81 -10.87
N GLY A 112 -22.15 23.79 -11.38
CA GLY A 112 -22.55 25.18 -11.35
C GLY A 112 -23.80 25.37 -12.21
N THR A 113 -24.96 25.49 -11.57
CA THR A 113 -26.12 26.10 -12.21
C THR A 113 -26.50 27.35 -11.43
N SER A 114 -25.90 28.44 -11.90
CA SER A 114 -26.34 29.81 -11.63
C SER A 114 -27.79 29.98 -12.08
N ARG A 115 -28.70 30.32 -11.15
CA ARG A 115 -29.74 31.32 -11.43
C ARG A 115 -30.24 31.96 -10.13
N ARG A 116 -29.66 33.13 -9.85
CA ARG A 116 -30.13 34.09 -8.85
C ARG A 116 -31.39 34.75 -9.42
N SER A 117 -32.56 34.52 -8.81
CA SER A 117 -33.74 35.37 -9.02
C SER A 117 -33.87 36.29 -7.82
N VAL A 118 -33.47 37.55 -7.99
CA VAL A 118 -33.87 38.64 -7.09
C VAL A 118 -35.12 39.23 -7.73
N SER A 119 -36.25 39.12 -7.07
CA SER A 119 -37.46 39.88 -7.40
C SER A 119 -37.73 40.85 -6.25
N GLY A 120 -37.49 42.13 -6.51
CA GLY A 120 -37.84 43.24 -5.64
C GLY A 120 -37.93 44.51 -6.47
N THR A 121 -39.16 44.99 -6.67
CA THR A 121 -39.66 46.36 -6.95
C THR A 121 -41.10 46.18 -7.49
N ALA A 122 -42.15 46.83 -7.01
CA ALA A 122 -42.28 48.08 -6.27
C ALA A 122 -43.43 48.01 -5.25
#